data_AF-A0A9D9KYG2-F1
#
_entry.id   AF-A0A9D9KYG2-F1
#
_cell.length_a   1.000
_cell.length_b   1.000
_cell.length_c   1.000
_cell.angle_alpha   90.00
_cell.angle_beta   90.00
_cell.angle_gamma   90.00
#
_symmetry.space_group_name_H-M   'P 1'
#
loop_
_entity.id
_entity.type
_entity.pdbx_description
1 polymer ?
#
loop_
_entity_poly.entity_id
_entity_poly.type
_entity_poly.pdbx_seq_one_letter_code
_entity_poly.pdbx_strand_id
1 'polypeptide(L)'
;EVLTMRVFIAVFLLISVVIALNKNAYISTLMSISWGALAGAFLAPFMYGLYSKKVTRAAVVACFITGVGITVVHMCIFSLGLFPEATKAAASLKLNMASPINAGAIAMLAGLVVCPVVSSFTKNSDQAELEKAFDCYNK
;
A
#
# COMPACT_ATOMS: atom_id res chain seq x y z
N GLU A 1 -18.31 16.94 -21.56
CA GLU A 1 -17.59 15.83 -20.91
C GLU A 1 -16.27 15.46 -21.60
N VAL A 2 -16.28 15.12 -22.90
CA VAL A 2 -15.05 14.78 -23.64
C VAL A 2 -14.05 15.95 -23.71
N LEU A 3 -14.52 17.19 -23.83
CA LEU A 3 -13.66 18.39 -23.83
C LEU A 3 -12.90 18.53 -22.51
N THR A 4 -13.57 18.34 -21.37
CA THR A 4 -12.98 18.41 -20.04
C THR A 4 -11.90 17.33 -19.87
N MET A 5 -12.19 16.09 -20.30
CA MET A 5 -11.23 14.99 -20.25
C MET A 5 -9.97 15.29 -21.10
N ARG A 6 -10.17 15.83 -22.31
CA ARG A 6 -9.06 16.23 -23.21
C ARG A 6 -8.21 17.36 -22.63
N VAL A 7 -8.83 18.34 -21.97
CA VAL A 7 -8.12 19.42 -21.28
C VAL A 7 -7.27 18.86 -20.13
N PHE A 8 -7.83 17.98 -19.29
CA PHE A 8 -7.05 17.34 -18.23
C PHE A 8 -5.88 16.50 -18.75
N ILE A 9 -6.08 15.76 -19.86
CA ILE A 9 -5.01 15.00 -20.52
C ILE A 9 -3.91 15.94 -21.03
N ALA A 10 -4.28 17.04 -21.71
CA ALA A 10 -3.31 18.01 -22.22
C ALA A 10 -2.49 18.66 -21.10
N VAL A 11 -3.14 19.04 -19.99
CA VAL A 11 -2.48 19.60 -18.80
C VAL A 11 -1.53 18.56 -18.17
N PHE A 12 -1.99 17.32 -17.99
CA PHE A 12 -1.16 16.24 -17.45
C PHE A 12 0.08 15.95 -18.31
N LEU A 13 -0.07 15.95 -19.64
CA LEU A 13 1.04 15.75 -20.57
C LEU A 13 2.08 16.87 -20.48
N LEU A 14 1.64 18.14 -20.45
CA LEU A 14 2.54 19.29 -20.31
C LEU A 14 3.34 19.21 -19.00
N ILE A 15 2.66 18.95 -17.88
CA ILE A 15 3.31 18.79 -16.57
C ILE A 15 4.31 17.64 -16.59
N SER A 16 3.92 16.49 -17.18
CA SER A 16 4.80 15.32 -17.30
C SER A 16 6.07 15.62 -18.06
N VAL A 17 6.00 16.37 -19.18
CA VAL A 17 7.17 16.76 -19.97
C VAL A 17 8.07 17.73 -19.20
N VAL A 18 7.51 18.75 -18.55
CA VAL A 18 8.27 19.72 -17.74
C VAL A 18 9.02 19.03 -16.60
N ILE A 19 8.38 18.05 -15.96
CA ILE A 19 8.99 17.23 -14.92
C ILE A 19 10.06 16.29 -15.50
N ALA A 20 9.81 15.64 -16.64
CA ALA A 20 10.76 14.71 -17.26
C ALA A 20 12.09 15.39 -17.67
N LEU A 21 12.04 16.67 -18.07
CA LEU A 21 13.22 17.47 -18.38
C LEU A 21 14.04 17.83 -17.14
N ASN A 22 13.43 17.83 -15.95
CA ASN A 22 14.11 17.98 -14.67
C ASN A 22 14.33 16.61 -14.05
N LYS A 23 15.51 16.01 -14.28
CA LYS A 23 15.89 14.68 -13.77
C LYS A 23 16.04 14.68 -12.24
N ASN A 24 14.95 14.90 -11.52
CA ASN A 24 14.90 14.99 -10.07
C ASN A 24 14.49 13.61 -9.53
N ALA A 25 15.39 12.93 -8.81
CA ALA A 25 15.17 11.59 -8.25
C ALA A 25 13.97 11.51 -7.27
N TYR A 26 13.42 12.66 -6.89
CA TYR A 26 12.22 12.76 -6.06
C TYR A 26 10.95 12.23 -6.74
N ILE A 27 10.83 12.29 -8.08
CA ILE A 27 9.62 11.77 -8.77
C ILE A 27 9.50 10.25 -8.65
N SER A 28 10.59 9.53 -8.89
CA SER A 28 10.61 8.07 -8.79
C SER A 28 10.43 7.63 -7.34
N THR A 29 10.96 8.40 -6.39
CA THR A 29 10.80 8.19 -4.94
C THR A 29 9.33 8.33 -4.53
N LEU A 30 8.65 9.42 -4.91
CA LEU A 30 7.23 9.64 -4.61
C LEU A 30 6.34 8.58 -5.24
N MET A 31 6.63 8.18 -6.48
CA MET A 31 5.97 7.07 -7.14
C MET A 31 6.13 5.79 -6.28
N SER A 32 7.35 5.42 -5.93
CA SER A 32 7.61 4.21 -5.13
C SER A 32 6.93 4.24 -3.76
N ILE A 33 6.87 5.38 -3.07
CA ILE A 33 6.12 5.52 -1.80
C ILE A 33 4.63 5.26 -2.03
N SER A 34 4.06 5.85 -3.08
CA SER A 34 2.63 5.75 -3.39
C SER A 34 2.22 4.32 -3.73
N TRP A 35 3.00 3.66 -4.59
CA TRP A 35 2.78 2.25 -4.94
C TRP A 35 3.04 1.31 -3.77
N GLY A 36 4.04 1.60 -2.93
CA GLY A 36 4.30 0.84 -1.70
C GLY A 36 3.16 0.93 -0.69
N ALA A 37 2.56 2.11 -0.52
CA ALA A 37 1.43 2.32 0.38
C ALA A 37 0.18 1.59 -0.10
N LEU A 38 -0.12 1.71 -1.40
CA LEU A 38 -1.25 1.02 -2.03
C LEU A 38 -1.08 -0.50 -1.96
N ALA A 39 0.10 -1.01 -2.32
CA ALA A 39 0.39 -2.43 -2.27
C ALA A 39 0.36 -2.96 -0.82
N GLY A 40 0.95 -2.24 0.14
CA GLY A 40 0.91 -2.63 1.55
C GLY A 40 -0.50 -2.66 2.15
N ALA A 41 -1.35 -1.71 1.76
CA ALA A 41 -2.70 -1.58 2.30
C ALA A 41 -3.69 -2.60 1.70
N PHE A 42 -3.60 -2.89 0.40
CA PHE A 42 -4.64 -3.63 -0.31
C PHE A 42 -4.24 -5.03 -0.80
N LEU A 43 -2.94 -5.34 -0.95
CA LEU A 43 -2.53 -6.61 -1.56
C LEU A 43 -2.98 -7.84 -0.77
N ALA A 44 -2.74 -7.85 0.54
CA ALA A 44 -3.13 -8.98 1.40
C ALA A 44 -4.65 -9.13 1.54
N PRO A 45 -5.43 -8.06 1.83
CA PRO A 45 -6.89 -8.12 1.80
C PRO A 45 -7.46 -8.59 0.46
N PHE A 46 -6.90 -8.12 -0.66
CA PHE A 46 -7.35 -8.50 -2.00
C PHE A 46 -7.08 -9.98 -2.27
N MET A 47 -5.85 -10.43 -2.03
CA MET A 47 -5.46 -11.82 -2.27
C MET A 47 -6.25 -12.79 -1.38
N TYR A 48 -6.32 -12.54 -0.06
CA TYR A 48 -7.09 -13.41 0.83
C TYR A 48 -8.60 -13.28 0.63
N GLY A 49 -9.09 -12.10 0.28
CA GLY A 49 -10.52 -11.87 0.02
C GLY A 49 -11.05 -12.59 -1.22
N LEU A 50 -10.20 -12.86 -2.22
CA LEU A 50 -10.58 -13.65 -3.40
C LEU A 50 -10.63 -15.16 -3.14
N TYR A 51 -9.79 -15.65 -2.22
CA TYR A 51 -9.59 -17.10 -2.01
C TYR A 51 -10.12 -17.62 -0.66
N SER A 52 -10.54 -16.76 0.26
CA SER A 52 -10.96 -17.17 1.60
C SER A 52 -12.16 -16.36 2.11
N LYS A 53 -13.20 -17.08 2.54
CA LYS A 53 -14.38 -16.50 3.20
C LYS A 53 -14.09 -15.98 4.62
N LYS A 54 -12.90 -16.26 5.16
CA LYS A 54 -12.54 -15.95 6.55
C LYS A 54 -12.11 -14.51 6.75
N VAL A 55 -11.74 -13.79 5.69
CA VAL A 55 -11.29 -12.38 5.80
C VAL A 55 -12.41 -11.51 6.33
N THR A 56 -12.13 -10.73 7.38
CA THR A 56 -13.11 -9.88 8.05
C THR A 56 -12.89 -8.41 7.73
N ARG A 57 -13.94 -7.57 7.90
CA ARG A 57 -13.83 -6.12 7.75
C ARG A 57 -12.75 -5.52 8.67
N ALA A 58 -12.63 -6.05 9.90
CA ALA A 58 -11.60 -5.63 10.85
C ALA A 58 -10.19 -5.97 10.37
N ALA A 59 -9.98 -7.14 9.76
CA ALA A 59 -8.70 -7.50 9.17
C ALA A 59 -8.31 -6.58 8.01
N VAL A 60 -9.27 -6.16 7.17
CA VAL A 60 -9.01 -5.21 6.08
C VAL A 60 -8.57 -3.85 6.63
N VAL A 61 -9.27 -3.33 7.63
CA VAL A 61 -8.91 -2.05 8.28
C VAL A 61 -7.53 -2.14 8.95
N ALA A 62 -7.24 -3.25 9.64
CA ALA A 62 -5.93 -3.47 10.25
C ALA A 62 -4.80 -3.50 9.20
N CYS A 63 -5.02 -4.12 8.04
CA CYS A 63 -4.07 -4.11 6.93
C CYS A 63 -3.90 -2.71 6.35
N PHE A 64 -4.98 -1.94 6.21
CA PHE A 64 -4.92 -0.56 5.72
C PHE A 64 -4.11 0.33 6.66
N ILE A 65 -4.40 0.29 7.97
CA ILE A 65 -3.66 1.06 8.98
C ILE A 65 -2.19 0.63 9.01
N THR A 66 -1.91 -0.67 8.95
CA THR A 66 -0.54 -1.18 8.98
C THR A 66 0.23 -0.79 7.72
N GLY A 67 -0.36 -0.99 6.53
CA GLY A 67 0.27 -0.67 5.24
C GLY A 67 0.56 0.83 5.09
N VAL A 68 -0.44 1.67 5.33
CA VAL A 68 -0.28 3.14 5.29
C VAL A 68 0.66 3.60 6.40
N GLY A 69 0.51 3.07 7.62
CA GLY A 69 1.34 3.40 8.77
C GLY A 69 2.82 3.13 8.52
N ILE A 70 3.18 1.97 7.96
CA ILE A 70 4.57 1.64 7.61
C ILE A 70 5.13 2.64 6.59
N THR A 71 4.36 2.99 5.56
CA THR A 71 4.83 3.96 4.56
C THR A 71 4.91 5.40 5.07
N VAL A 72 3.99 5.84 5.93
CA VAL A 72 4.03 7.17 6.54
C VAL A 72 5.19 7.26 7.52
N VAL A 73 5.40 6.24 8.36
CA VAL A 73 6.56 6.17 9.26
C VAL A 73 7.87 6.19 8.47
N HIS A 74 7.95 5.45 7.36
CA HIS A 74 9.10 5.50 6.45
C HIS A 74 9.33 6.92 5.90
N MET A 75 8.29 7.59 5.43
CA MET A 75 8.36 8.97 4.94
C MET A 75 8.77 9.96 6.04
N CYS A 76 8.25 9.83 7.27
CA CYS A 76 8.58 10.70 8.40
C CYS A 76 10.03 10.54 8.87
N ILE A 77 10.56 9.31 8.86
CA ILE A 77 11.93 9.03 9.32
C ILE A 77 12.95 9.40 8.24
N PHE A 78 12.71 9.04 6.97
CA PHE A 78 13.70 9.21 5.90
C PHE A 78 13.55 10.51 5.10
N SER A 79 12.33 11.03 4.93
CA SER A 79 12.09 12.25 4.12
C SER A 79 11.98 13.52 4.97
N LEU A 80 11.53 13.43 6.23
CA LEU A 80 11.38 14.59 7.14
C LEU A 80 12.49 14.70 8.20
N GLY A 81 13.34 13.68 8.39
CA GLY A 81 14.52 13.75 9.25
C GLY A 81 14.25 13.87 10.75
N LEU A 82 13.04 13.50 11.21
CA LEU A 82 12.59 13.67 12.60
C LEU A 82 13.36 12.81 13.64
N PHE A 83 14.00 11.71 13.24
CA PHE A 83 14.71 10.78 14.16
C PHE A 83 16.02 10.20 13.57
N PRO A 84 17.16 10.89 13.72
CA PRO A 84 18.46 10.47 13.13
C PRO A 84 19.04 9.17 13.70
N GLU A 85 18.66 8.78 14.92
CA GLU A 85 19.06 7.51 15.57
C GLU A 85 18.38 6.29 14.92
N ALA A 86 17.09 6.39 14.60
CA ALA A 86 16.33 5.33 13.92
C ALA A 86 16.80 5.14 12.47
N THR A 87 17.22 6.22 11.80
CA THR A 87 17.82 6.20 10.47
C THR A 87 19.12 5.39 10.45
N LYS A 88 19.97 5.50 11.48
CA LYS A 88 21.21 4.71 11.60
C LYS A 88 20.94 3.23 11.89
N ALA A 89 19.97 2.93 12.76
CA ALA A 89 19.56 1.55 13.04
C ALA A 89 18.97 0.87 11.78
N ALA A 90 18.11 1.57 11.04
CA ALA A 90 17.54 1.09 9.78
C ALA A 90 18.58 1.01 8.65
N ALA A 91 19.58 1.89 8.61
CA ALA A 91 20.70 1.83 7.66
C ALA A 91 21.73 0.73 7.99
N SER A 92 21.82 0.28 9.24
CA SER A 92 22.67 -0.86 9.65
C SER A 92 22.09 -2.23 9.23
N LEU A 93 20.82 -2.27 8.85
CA LEU A 93 20.19 -3.46 8.30
C LEU A 93 20.72 -3.68 6.87
N LYS A 94 21.19 -4.90 6.57
CA LYS A 94 21.73 -5.31 5.25
C LYS A 94 20.76 -5.07 4.08
N LEU A 95 19.48 -4.91 4.38
CA LEU A 95 18.44 -4.43 3.48
C LEU A 95 18.49 -2.90 3.51
N ASN A 96 18.80 -2.22 2.41
CA ASN A 96 18.79 -0.75 2.30
C ASN A 96 17.37 -0.19 2.61
N MET A 97 17.02 -0.07 3.90
CA MET A 97 15.71 0.39 4.38
C MET A 97 15.44 1.85 4.02
N ALA A 98 16.47 2.58 3.57
CA ALA A 98 16.32 3.92 3.02
C ALA A 98 15.54 3.95 1.69
N SER A 99 15.47 2.82 0.96
CA SER A 99 14.73 2.75 -0.29
C SER A 99 13.22 2.63 -0.04
N PRO A 100 12.38 3.53 -0.61
CA PRO A 100 10.92 3.41 -0.51
C PRO A 100 10.35 2.11 -1.07
N ILE A 101 11.03 1.50 -2.05
CA ILE A 101 10.63 0.21 -2.62
C ILE A 101 10.71 -0.90 -1.57
N ASN A 102 11.79 -0.91 -0.78
CA ASN A 102 11.99 -1.92 0.26
C ASN A 102 10.97 -1.75 1.39
N ALA A 103 10.66 -0.50 1.76
CA ALA A 103 9.62 -0.20 2.72
C ALA A 103 8.24 -0.68 2.25
N GLY A 104 7.92 -0.47 0.96
CA GLY A 104 6.71 -1.02 0.33
C GLY A 104 6.66 -2.55 0.39
N ALA A 105 7.76 -3.23 0.08
CA ALA A 105 7.84 -4.69 0.17
C ALA A 105 7.61 -5.20 1.61
N ILE A 106 8.15 -4.51 2.62
CA ILE A 106 7.91 -4.85 4.03
C ILE A 106 6.46 -4.61 4.41
N ALA A 107 5.85 -3.52 3.95
CA ALA A 107 4.43 -3.26 4.17
C ALA A 107 3.55 -4.38 3.58
N MET A 108 3.91 -4.89 2.40
CA MET A 108 3.23 -6.03 1.77
C MET A 108 3.37 -7.31 2.61
N LEU A 109 4.59 -7.65 3.06
CA LEU A 109 4.82 -8.82 3.92
C LEU A 109 4.10 -8.70 5.27
N ALA A 110 4.11 -7.52 5.87
CA ALA A 110 3.39 -7.24 7.10
C ALA A 110 1.88 -7.45 6.90
N GLY A 111 1.31 -6.94 5.81
CA GLY A 111 -0.10 -7.17 5.46
C GLY A 111 -0.45 -8.65 5.32
N LEU A 112 0.44 -9.47 4.74
CA LEU A 112 0.23 -10.91 4.60
C LEU A 112 0.17 -11.65 5.93
N VAL A 113 0.82 -11.14 6.98
CA VAL A 113 0.76 -11.72 8.33
C VAL A 113 -0.40 -11.13 9.13
N VAL A 114 -0.59 -9.82 9.08
CA VAL A 114 -1.64 -9.12 9.84
C VAL A 114 -3.04 -9.56 9.41
N CYS A 115 -3.26 -9.73 8.11
CA CYS A 115 -4.57 -10.14 7.58
C CYS A 115 -5.10 -11.45 8.20
N PRO A 116 -4.39 -12.60 8.12
CA PRO A 116 -4.86 -13.85 8.71
C PRO A 116 -4.90 -13.82 10.24
N VAL A 117 -3.96 -13.13 10.89
CA VAL A 117 -3.95 -13.01 12.35
C VAL A 117 -5.21 -12.30 12.83
N VAL A 118 -5.47 -11.08 12.35
CA VAL A 118 -6.65 -10.30 12.76
C VAL A 118 -7.93 -10.99 12.33
N SER A 119 -7.95 -11.60 11.14
CA SER A 119 -9.09 -12.38 10.65
C SER A 119 -9.42 -13.59 11.55
N SER A 120 -8.41 -14.21 12.18
CA SER A 120 -8.63 -15.33 13.10
C SER A 120 -9.21 -14.89 14.44
N PHE A 121 -8.92 -13.67 14.89
CA PHE A 121 -9.44 -13.10 16.14
C PHE A 121 -10.77 -12.35 15.99
N THR A 122 -11.24 -12.14 14.76
CA THR A 122 -12.45 -11.35 14.50
C THR A 122 -13.50 -12.19 13.77
N LYS A 123 -14.78 -11.90 14.02
CA LYS A 123 -15.88 -12.63 13.39
C LYS A 123 -16.40 -11.86 12.19
N ASN A 124 -16.67 -12.56 11.09
CA ASN A 124 -17.32 -11.94 9.95
C ASN A 124 -18.84 -11.85 10.19
N SER A 125 -19.37 -10.64 10.13
CA SER A 125 -20.77 -10.34 10.46
C SER A 125 -21.75 -10.62 9.31
N ASP A 126 -21.25 -10.77 8.07
CA ASP A 126 -22.09 -10.76 6.85
C ASP A 126 -22.04 -12.09 6.09
N GLN A 127 -22.33 -13.19 6.78
CA GLN A 127 -22.21 -14.55 6.23
C GLN A 127 -23.09 -14.76 4.99
N ALA A 128 -24.31 -14.20 4.98
CA ALA A 128 -25.25 -14.37 3.87
C ALA A 128 -24.77 -13.68 2.57
N GLU A 129 -24.13 -12.52 2.66
CA GLU A 129 -23.54 -11.85 1.49
C GLU A 129 -22.28 -12.58 1.01
N LEU A 130 -21.44 -13.08 1.92
CA LEU A 130 -20.25 -13.86 1.56
C LEU A 130 -20.61 -15.15 0.85
N GLU A 131 -21.65 -15.86 1.30
CA GLU A 131 -22.10 -17.08 0.63
C GLU A 131 -22.53 -16.81 -0.81
N LYS A 132 -23.32 -15.75 -1.03
CA LYS A 132 -23.69 -15.31 -2.39
C LYS A 132 -22.48 -14.93 -3.23
N ALA A 133 -21.53 -14.19 -2.67
CA ALA A 133 -20.33 -13.74 -3.39
C ALA A 133 -19.42 -14.90 -3.81
N PHE A 134 -19.37 -15.98 -3.02
CA PHE A 134 -18.56 -17.16 -3.30
C PHE A 134 -19.33 -18.31 -3.95
N ASP A 135 -20.62 -18.16 -4.25
CA ASP A 135 -21.45 -19.22 -4.83
C ASP A 135 -20.89 -19.71 -6.18
N CYS A 136 -20.23 -18.83 -6.93
CA CYS A 136 -19.53 -19.15 -8.17
C CYS A 136 -18.43 -20.21 -8.02
N TYR A 137 -17.87 -20.42 -6.82
CA TYR A 137 -16.85 -21.46 -6.57
C TYR A 137 -17.45 -22.83 -6.26
N ASN A 138 -18.77 -22.92 -6.02
CA ASN A 138 -19.47 -24.17 -5.72
C ASN A 138 -20.09 -24.82 -6.99
N LYS A 139 -19.92 -24.21 -8.16
CA LYS A 139 -20.29 -24.76 -9.47
C LYS A 139 -19.15 -25.59 -10.05
#